data_AF-A0A2G6AQZ6-F1
#
_entry.id   AF-A0A2G6AQZ6-F1
#
_cell.length_a   1.000
_cell.length_b   1.000
_cell.length_c   1.000
_cell.angle_alpha   90.00
_cell.angle_beta   90.00
_cell.angle_gamma   90.00
#
_symmetry.space_group_name_H-M   'P 1'
#
loop_
_entity.id
_entity.type
_entity.pdbx_description
1 polymer ?
#
loop_
_entity_poly.entity_id
_entity_poly.type
_entity_poly.pdbx_seq_one_letter_code
_entity_poly.pdbx_strand_id
1 'polypeptide(L)'
;MRKRILLLLVLLLLTACSFNPSPQHTVIDWVDFVKWNDATYGANYEMNELKKDWETAGEVGEVKYMLDGQAGTNHQTKNGDAAYLQKGTKLYAMKGYDPAFRIIADGKVYEVTESDKAETVGDFLDIKGKVQRVILQSEQDLSFIGEFTDEHVEKLIEELLVMPYEPERRATEGKRVFFGIELVDGTMTRSVYWSETGYINYGGVASQEVKDIFEVEMQEYVF
;
A
#
# COMPACT_ATOMS: atom_id res chain seq x y z
N MET A 1 17.84 -7.07 -69.40
CA MET A 1 17.49 -6.12 -68.33
C MET A 1 16.32 -6.58 -67.45
N ARG A 2 15.20 -7.05 -68.01
CA ARG A 2 14.02 -7.58 -67.27
C ARG A 2 14.32 -8.66 -66.22
N LYS A 3 15.20 -9.63 -66.49
CA LYS A 3 15.60 -10.69 -65.54
C LYS A 3 16.47 -10.21 -64.37
N ARG A 4 17.24 -9.12 -64.55
CA ARG A 4 18.07 -8.53 -63.47
C ARG A 4 17.24 -7.66 -62.52
N ILE A 5 16.19 -7.01 -63.05
CA ILE A 5 15.22 -6.23 -62.25
C ILE A 5 14.35 -7.17 -61.38
N LEU A 6 13.94 -8.32 -61.93
CA LEU A 6 13.19 -9.33 -61.17
C LEU A 6 14.02 -9.92 -60.02
N LEU A 7 15.33 -10.12 -60.23
CA LEU A 7 16.24 -10.62 -59.19
C LEU A 7 16.41 -9.59 -58.05
N LEU A 8 16.52 -8.30 -58.38
CA LEU A 8 16.61 -7.20 -57.41
C LEU A 8 15.33 -7.03 -56.58
N LEU A 9 14.15 -7.23 -57.18
CA LEU A 9 12.86 -7.21 -56.47
C LEU A 9 12.69 -8.41 -55.52
N VAL A 10 13.18 -9.59 -55.89
CA VAL A 10 13.16 -10.78 -55.01
C VAL A 10 14.13 -10.65 -53.83
N LEU A 11 15.30 -10.02 -54.04
CA LEU A 11 16.26 -9.73 -52.97
C LEU A 11 15.75 -8.68 -51.96
N LEU A 12 14.95 -7.71 -52.40
CA LEU A 12 14.31 -6.71 -51.51
C LEU A 12 13.14 -7.27 -50.68
N LEU A 13 12.51 -8.37 -51.13
CA LEU A 13 11.46 -9.06 -50.38
C LEU A 13 12.00 -10.00 -49.29
N LEU A 14 13.29 -10.35 -49.33
CA LEU A 14 13.94 -11.21 -48.34
C LEU A 14 14.49 -10.45 -47.13
N THR A 15 14.44 -9.12 -47.13
CA THR A 15 14.84 -8.27 -45.98
C THR A 15 13.65 -7.77 -45.15
N ALA A 16 12.44 -8.29 -45.40
CA ALA A 16 11.30 -8.04 -44.53
C ALA A 16 11.48 -8.83 -43.21
N CYS A 17 12.15 -8.14 -42.28
CA CYS A 17 12.44 -8.47 -40.90
C CYS A 17 11.59 -9.58 -40.28
N SER A 18 12.23 -10.69 -39.91
CA SER A 18 11.84 -11.45 -38.72
C SER A 18 12.22 -10.63 -37.48
N PHE A 19 11.47 -9.55 -37.23
CA PHE A 19 11.46 -8.92 -35.92
C PHE A 19 10.68 -9.88 -35.01
N ASN A 20 11.34 -10.93 -34.55
CA ASN A 20 10.94 -11.62 -33.33
C ASN A 20 11.46 -10.72 -32.22
N PRO A 21 10.65 -9.85 -31.58
CA PRO A 21 11.03 -9.39 -30.27
C PRO A 21 11.17 -10.66 -29.45
N SER A 22 12.41 -11.05 -29.16
CA SER A 22 12.67 -11.93 -28.02
C SER A 22 11.83 -11.37 -26.89
N PRO A 23 10.98 -12.15 -26.21
CA PRO A 23 10.30 -11.65 -25.04
C PRO A 23 11.42 -11.20 -24.10
N GLN A 24 11.63 -9.88 -24.01
CA GLN A 24 12.43 -9.31 -22.95
C GLN A 24 11.61 -9.65 -21.71
N HIS A 25 11.98 -10.75 -21.07
CA HIS A 25 11.54 -11.06 -19.73
C HIS A 25 12.17 -10.00 -18.84
N THR A 26 11.55 -8.84 -18.79
CA THR A 26 11.84 -7.84 -17.78
C THR A 26 11.43 -8.46 -16.46
N VAL A 27 12.41 -8.76 -15.61
CA VAL A 27 12.15 -9.09 -14.22
C VAL A 27 11.71 -7.78 -13.56
N ILE A 28 10.46 -7.71 -13.16
CA ILE A 28 9.89 -6.58 -12.43
C ILE A 28 10.02 -6.93 -10.96
N ASP A 29 10.73 -6.10 -10.20
CA ASP A 29 10.77 -6.18 -8.75
C ASP A 29 9.51 -5.49 -8.20
N TRP A 30 8.61 -6.29 -7.63
CA TRP A 30 7.32 -5.83 -7.14
C TRP A 30 7.41 -5.48 -5.64
N VAL A 31 6.62 -4.50 -5.21
CA VAL A 31 6.26 -4.41 -3.78
C VAL A 31 5.40 -5.64 -3.44
N ASP A 32 5.58 -6.25 -2.26
CA ASP A 32 4.74 -7.40 -1.86
C ASP A 32 3.31 -6.91 -1.57
N PHE A 33 2.39 -7.17 -2.49
CA PHE A 33 0.99 -6.75 -2.40
C PHE A 33 -0.01 -7.80 -2.91
N VAL A 34 -1.27 -7.62 -2.54
CA VAL A 34 -2.46 -8.30 -3.08
C VAL A 34 -3.50 -7.26 -3.49
N LYS A 35 -4.09 -7.38 -4.69
CA LYS A 35 -5.26 -6.57 -5.08
C LYS A 35 -6.53 -7.40 -4.87
N TRP A 36 -7.40 -6.96 -3.99
CA TRP A 36 -8.65 -7.64 -3.67
C TRP A 36 -9.76 -6.63 -3.35
N ASN A 37 -10.98 -6.91 -3.78
CA ASN A 37 -12.16 -6.07 -3.54
C ASN A 37 -11.95 -4.57 -3.89
N ASP A 38 -11.25 -4.31 -5.00
CA ASP A 38 -10.92 -2.97 -5.49
C ASP A 38 -10.06 -2.16 -4.50
N ALA A 39 -9.27 -2.85 -3.67
CA ALA A 39 -8.27 -2.27 -2.79
C ALA A 39 -6.93 -3.00 -2.98
N THR A 40 -5.84 -2.26 -2.81
CA THR A 40 -4.47 -2.77 -2.79
C THR A 40 -4.05 -2.94 -1.34
N TYR A 41 -3.58 -4.13 -1.00
CA TYR A 41 -3.06 -4.45 0.33
C TYR A 41 -1.57 -4.74 0.23
N GLY A 42 -0.75 -3.97 0.92
CA GLY A 42 0.69 -4.21 1.04
C GLY A 42 1.00 -5.14 2.20
N ALA A 43 2.04 -5.97 2.09
CA ALA A 43 2.49 -6.78 3.20
C ALA A 43 2.91 -5.88 4.36
N ASN A 44 2.29 -6.04 5.53
CA ASN A 44 2.64 -5.26 6.72
C ASN A 44 3.92 -5.85 7.34
N TYR A 45 5.07 -5.24 7.04
CA TYR A 45 6.38 -5.75 7.44
C TYR A 45 6.51 -5.92 8.96
N GLU A 46 6.08 -4.94 9.74
CA GLU A 46 6.18 -4.97 11.21
C GLU A 46 5.38 -6.10 11.83
N MET A 47 4.13 -6.27 11.38
CA MET A 47 3.29 -7.36 11.85
C MET A 47 3.84 -8.73 11.46
N ASN A 48 4.45 -8.83 10.27
CA ASN A 48 5.00 -10.08 9.78
C ASN A 48 6.31 -10.46 10.49
N GLU A 49 7.10 -9.49 10.97
CA GLU A 49 8.28 -9.74 11.81
C GLU A 49 7.94 -10.28 13.20
N LEU A 50 6.71 -10.05 13.70
CA LEU A 50 6.25 -10.65 14.96
C LEU A 50 6.15 -12.19 14.90
N LYS A 51 6.12 -12.77 13.68
CA LYS A 51 6.03 -14.22 13.44
C LYS A 51 4.94 -14.91 14.27
N LYS A 52 3.84 -14.19 14.49
CA LYS A 52 2.66 -14.65 15.22
C LYS A 52 1.73 -15.38 14.27
N ASP A 53 1.06 -16.41 14.78
CA ASP A 53 -0.04 -17.03 14.07
C ASP A 53 -1.30 -16.19 14.28
N TRP A 54 -1.74 -15.52 13.22
CA TRP A 54 -2.87 -14.60 13.28
C TRP A 54 -4.17 -15.36 13.06
N GLU A 55 -5.15 -15.18 13.96
CA GLU A 55 -6.44 -15.83 13.84
C GLU A 55 -7.22 -15.28 12.63
N THR A 56 -7.85 -16.19 11.88
CA THR A 56 -8.71 -15.85 10.73
C THR A 56 -10.19 -15.94 11.10
N ALA A 57 -11.01 -15.10 10.48
CA ALA A 57 -12.46 -15.07 10.66
C ALA A 57 -13.25 -15.79 9.54
N GLY A 58 -12.61 -16.02 8.37
CA GLY A 58 -13.22 -16.69 7.22
C GLY A 58 -12.50 -16.37 5.91
N GLU A 59 -12.72 -17.19 4.88
CA GLU A 59 -12.21 -16.94 3.52
C GLU A 59 -12.97 -15.77 2.89
N VAL A 60 -12.25 -14.80 2.32
CA VAL A 60 -12.81 -13.62 1.64
C VAL A 60 -12.45 -13.58 0.15
N GLY A 61 -11.50 -14.41 -0.29
CA GLY A 61 -11.09 -14.47 -1.67
C GLY A 61 -9.96 -15.45 -1.94
N GLU A 62 -9.42 -15.38 -3.15
CA GLU A 62 -8.35 -16.23 -3.63
C GLU A 62 -7.50 -15.48 -4.65
N VAL A 63 -6.20 -15.71 -4.63
CA VAL A 63 -5.25 -15.23 -5.64
C VAL A 63 -5.50 -15.98 -6.96
N LYS A 64 -5.75 -15.22 -8.02
CA LYS A 64 -6.03 -15.71 -9.37
C LYS A 64 -4.80 -15.66 -10.27
N TYR A 65 -3.86 -14.78 -9.98
CA TYR A 65 -2.68 -14.54 -10.80
C TYR A 65 -1.51 -14.02 -9.96
N MET A 66 -0.34 -14.63 -10.12
CA MET A 66 0.91 -14.18 -9.49
C MET A 66 1.67 -13.34 -10.51
N LEU A 67 2.10 -12.13 -10.13
CA LEU A 67 2.78 -11.22 -11.04
C LEU A 67 4.25 -11.58 -11.24
N ASP A 68 4.94 -11.97 -10.17
CA ASP A 68 6.37 -12.27 -10.24
C ASP A 68 6.68 -13.37 -11.27
N GLY A 69 7.66 -13.09 -12.12
CA GLY A 69 8.07 -13.94 -13.24
C GLY A 69 7.02 -14.17 -14.34
N GLN A 70 5.80 -13.60 -14.25
CA GLN A 70 4.70 -13.85 -15.19
C GLN A 70 4.17 -12.59 -15.87
N ALA A 71 4.10 -11.47 -15.15
CA ALA A 71 3.52 -10.22 -15.65
C ALA A 71 4.54 -9.42 -16.49
N GLY A 72 4.08 -8.89 -17.62
CA GLY A 72 4.85 -7.95 -18.43
C GLY A 72 4.74 -6.51 -17.92
N THR A 73 5.56 -5.61 -18.45
CA THR A 73 5.61 -4.18 -18.05
C THR A 73 4.33 -3.40 -18.36
N ASN A 74 3.45 -3.95 -19.21
CA ASN A 74 2.15 -3.37 -19.56
C ASN A 74 0.98 -3.98 -18.77
N HIS A 75 1.24 -4.85 -17.79
CA HIS A 75 0.20 -5.44 -16.96
C HIS A 75 -0.46 -4.37 -16.09
N GLN A 76 -1.78 -4.36 -16.07
CA GLN A 76 -2.56 -3.53 -15.16
C GLN A 76 -3.11 -4.41 -14.04
N THR A 77 -2.69 -4.11 -12.81
CA THR A 77 -3.12 -4.82 -11.60
C THR A 77 -4.63 -4.81 -11.46
N LYS A 78 -5.22 -5.95 -11.12
CA LYS A 78 -6.67 -6.13 -10.91
C LYS A 78 -6.97 -7.11 -9.78
N ASN A 79 -8.23 -7.17 -9.35
CA ASN A 79 -8.65 -8.08 -8.28
C ASN A 79 -8.26 -9.55 -8.55
N GLY A 80 -7.60 -10.15 -7.56
CA GLY A 80 -7.05 -11.50 -7.61
C GLY A 80 -5.58 -11.54 -8.05
N ASP A 81 -4.97 -10.40 -8.39
CA ASP A 81 -3.52 -10.34 -8.59
C ASP A 81 -2.79 -10.28 -7.25
N ALA A 82 -1.65 -10.95 -7.16
CA ALA A 82 -0.70 -10.80 -6.07
C ALA A 82 0.72 -10.73 -6.62
N ALA A 83 1.59 -9.94 -5.99
CA ALA A 83 2.98 -9.82 -6.39
C ALA A 83 3.69 -11.18 -6.34
N TYR A 84 3.63 -11.85 -5.18
CA TYR A 84 4.44 -13.04 -4.90
C TYR A 84 3.62 -14.27 -4.45
N LEU A 85 2.34 -14.12 -4.16
CA LEU A 85 1.50 -15.26 -3.73
C LEU A 85 1.10 -16.12 -4.93
N GLN A 86 1.20 -17.43 -4.77
CA GLN A 86 0.82 -18.37 -5.83
C GLN A 86 -0.68 -18.31 -6.13
N LYS A 87 -1.04 -18.59 -7.39
CA LYS A 87 -2.43 -18.80 -7.78
C LYS A 87 -3.05 -19.93 -6.93
N GLY A 88 -4.25 -19.69 -6.42
CA GLY A 88 -4.95 -20.60 -5.52
C GLY A 88 -4.73 -20.30 -4.03
N THR A 89 -3.80 -19.41 -3.68
CA THR A 89 -3.63 -18.96 -2.29
C THR A 89 -4.91 -18.28 -1.81
N LYS A 90 -5.45 -18.78 -0.69
CA LYS A 90 -6.65 -18.23 -0.06
C LYS A 90 -6.35 -16.94 0.68
N LEU A 91 -7.29 -16.00 0.60
CA LEU A 91 -7.29 -14.76 1.35
C LEU A 91 -8.32 -14.88 2.47
N TYR A 92 -7.94 -14.49 3.68
CA TYR A 92 -8.79 -14.58 4.86
C TYR A 92 -8.98 -13.22 5.53
N ALA A 93 -10.15 -12.97 6.09
CA ALA A 93 -10.34 -11.86 7.01
C ALA A 93 -9.52 -12.11 8.28
N MET A 94 -8.81 -11.09 8.77
CA MET A 94 -8.17 -11.13 10.09
C MET A 94 -9.24 -11.02 11.17
N LYS A 95 -9.23 -11.93 12.14
CA LYS A 95 -10.23 -11.91 13.22
C LYS A 95 -10.12 -10.62 14.02
N GLY A 96 -11.25 -9.95 14.22
CA GLY A 96 -11.34 -8.69 14.98
C GLY A 96 -11.24 -7.43 14.13
N TYR A 97 -11.03 -7.54 12.81
CA TYR A 97 -10.96 -6.41 11.89
C TYR A 97 -11.87 -6.60 10.67
N ASP A 98 -12.33 -5.49 10.10
CA ASP A 98 -12.93 -5.47 8.77
C ASP A 98 -11.88 -5.87 7.71
N PRO A 99 -12.20 -6.76 6.77
CA PRO A 99 -11.26 -7.15 5.71
C PRO A 99 -10.89 -5.98 4.78
N ALA A 100 -11.62 -4.87 4.78
CA ALA A 100 -11.22 -3.62 4.11
C ALA A 100 -9.93 -3.04 4.69
N PHE A 101 -9.63 -3.32 5.96
CA PHE A 101 -8.40 -2.88 6.62
C PHE A 101 -7.28 -3.90 6.47
N ARG A 102 -7.53 -5.16 6.87
CA ARG A 102 -6.50 -6.21 6.92
C ARG A 102 -7.02 -7.55 6.47
N ILE A 103 -6.21 -8.22 5.66
CA ILE A 103 -6.40 -9.61 5.25
C ILE A 103 -5.15 -10.44 5.57
N ILE A 104 -5.33 -11.75 5.66
CA ILE A 104 -4.25 -12.71 5.86
C ILE A 104 -4.16 -13.60 4.64
N ALA A 105 -2.94 -13.81 4.15
CA ALA A 105 -2.65 -14.77 3.09
C ALA A 105 -1.28 -15.41 3.32
N ASP A 106 -1.21 -16.74 3.22
CA ASP A 106 0.01 -17.52 3.45
C ASP A 106 0.71 -17.18 4.79
N GLY A 107 -0.09 -17.01 5.86
CA GLY A 107 0.39 -16.66 7.19
C GLY A 107 0.88 -15.21 7.37
N LYS A 108 0.89 -14.40 6.30
CA LYS A 108 1.25 -12.98 6.34
C LYS A 108 0.02 -12.10 6.48
N VAL A 109 0.17 -10.99 7.19
CA VAL A 109 -0.79 -9.89 7.20
C VAL A 109 -0.49 -8.94 6.06
N TYR A 110 -1.55 -8.62 5.32
CA TYR A 110 -1.60 -7.58 4.31
C TYR A 110 -2.56 -6.48 4.80
N GLU A 111 -2.11 -5.24 4.77
CA GLU A 111 -2.85 -4.06 5.20
C GLU A 111 -3.13 -3.16 4.01
N VAL A 112 -4.33 -2.58 3.96
CA VAL A 112 -4.74 -1.69 2.88
C VAL A 112 -3.80 -0.50 2.75
N THR A 113 -3.36 -0.24 1.53
CA THR A 113 -2.54 0.92 1.18
C THR A 113 -3.28 1.88 0.26
N GLU A 114 -4.17 1.35 -0.59
CA GLU A 114 -4.98 2.13 -1.53
C GLU A 114 -6.37 1.49 -1.70
N SER A 115 -7.41 2.29 -1.86
CA SER A 115 -8.78 1.84 -2.14
C SER A 115 -9.33 2.55 -3.37
N ASP A 116 -9.95 1.83 -4.30
CA ASP A 116 -10.52 2.45 -5.51
C ASP A 116 -11.95 2.99 -5.26
N LYS A 117 -12.51 2.74 -4.07
CA LYS A 117 -13.92 2.99 -3.74
C LYS A 117 -14.17 3.81 -2.47
N ALA A 118 -13.14 4.05 -1.66
CA ALA A 118 -13.29 4.77 -0.41
C ALA A 118 -13.62 6.25 -0.67
N GLU A 119 -14.53 6.79 0.13
CA GLU A 119 -14.84 8.22 0.19
C GLU A 119 -14.10 8.89 1.33
N THR A 120 -13.91 8.17 2.45
CA THR A 120 -13.11 8.61 3.59
C THR A 120 -12.08 7.56 4.00
N VAL A 121 -11.08 7.97 4.79
CA VAL A 121 -10.11 7.04 5.36
C VAL A 121 -10.77 5.99 6.26
N GLY A 122 -11.85 6.37 6.97
CA GLY A 122 -12.59 5.44 7.82
C GLY A 122 -13.30 4.30 7.09
N ASP A 123 -13.48 4.41 5.76
CA ASP A 123 -14.06 3.32 4.95
C ASP A 123 -13.14 2.09 4.86
N PHE A 124 -11.84 2.27 5.12
CA PHE A 124 -10.85 1.19 5.09
C PHE A 124 -9.98 1.10 6.34
N LEU A 125 -9.88 2.14 7.16
CA LEU A 125 -9.04 2.16 8.36
C LEU A 125 -9.85 1.76 9.60
N ASP A 126 -9.97 0.46 9.84
CA ASP A 126 -10.81 -0.11 10.92
C ASP A 126 -10.16 -0.03 12.32
N ILE A 127 -9.83 1.17 12.78
CA ILE A 127 -9.12 1.42 14.05
C ILE A 127 -9.98 2.06 15.14
N LYS A 128 -11.23 2.44 14.83
CA LYS A 128 -12.12 3.10 15.81
C LYS A 128 -12.32 2.25 17.06
N GLY A 129 -11.99 2.81 18.22
CA GLY A 129 -12.09 2.10 19.51
C GLY A 129 -11.08 0.96 19.69
N LYS A 130 -10.08 0.85 18.81
CA LYS A 130 -9.02 -0.17 18.87
C LYS A 130 -7.63 0.41 19.14
N VAL A 131 -7.50 1.75 19.20
CA VAL A 131 -6.23 2.44 19.43
C VAL A 131 -5.83 2.37 20.90
N GLN A 132 -4.59 1.98 21.15
CA GLN A 132 -3.94 2.01 22.45
C GLN A 132 -3.20 3.33 22.67
N ARG A 133 -2.40 3.75 21.69
CA ARG A 133 -1.64 5.01 21.71
C ARG A 133 -1.15 5.39 20.31
N VAL A 134 -0.70 6.62 20.16
CA VAL A 134 -0.05 7.10 18.93
C VAL A 134 1.35 7.59 19.26
N ILE A 135 2.35 7.08 18.54
CA ILE A 135 3.76 7.41 18.75
C ILE A 135 4.33 8.14 17.54
N LEU A 136 5.26 9.07 17.77
CA LEU A 136 6.11 9.67 16.75
C LEU A 136 7.40 8.85 16.59
N GLN A 137 7.84 8.71 15.34
CA GLN A 137 9.03 7.95 15.00
C GLN A 137 9.96 8.70 14.05
N SER A 138 11.26 8.44 14.20
CA SER A 138 12.33 8.97 13.37
C SER A 138 12.25 8.46 11.94
N GLU A 139 12.48 9.35 10.99
CA GLU A 139 12.55 8.97 9.59
C GLU A 139 13.79 8.16 9.23
N GLN A 140 14.85 8.27 10.04
CA GLN A 140 16.14 7.64 9.73
C GLN A 140 16.16 6.17 10.10
N ASP A 141 15.56 5.83 11.24
CA ASP A 141 15.71 4.51 11.87
C ASP A 141 14.45 4.00 12.57
N LEU A 142 13.33 4.72 12.46
CA LEU A 142 12.04 4.39 13.08
C LEU A 142 12.09 4.32 14.61
N SER A 143 13.15 4.87 15.22
CA SER A 143 13.25 5.00 16.68
C SER A 143 12.12 5.87 17.23
N PHE A 144 11.68 5.55 18.44
CA PHE A 144 10.67 6.32 19.16
C PHE A 144 11.18 7.74 19.41
N ILE A 145 10.35 8.73 19.07
CA ILE A 145 10.61 10.15 19.31
C ILE A 145 9.73 10.67 20.44
N GLY A 146 8.44 10.36 20.40
CA GLY A 146 7.45 10.92 21.29
C GLY A 146 6.14 10.14 21.26
N GLU A 147 5.23 10.49 22.15
CA GLU A 147 3.91 9.88 22.27
C GLU A 147 2.86 10.96 22.44
N PHE A 148 1.75 10.82 21.72
CA PHE A 148 0.64 11.77 21.78
C PHE A 148 -0.06 11.65 23.13
N THR A 149 -0.56 12.77 23.65
CA THR A 149 -1.47 12.73 24.81
C THR A 149 -2.78 12.01 24.46
N ASP A 150 -3.45 11.41 25.45
CA ASP A 150 -4.74 10.72 25.24
C ASP A 150 -5.80 11.62 24.55
N GLU A 151 -5.84 12.91 24.90
CA GLU A 151 -6.74 13.88 24.29
C GLU A 151 -6.42 14.08 22.79
N HIS A 152 -5.13 14.19 22.44
CA HIS A 152 -4.71 14.33 21.06
C HIS A 152 -4.90 13.04 20.26
N VAL A 153 -4.75 11.87 20.89
CA VAL A 153 -5.09 10.58 20.27
C VAL A 153 -6.56 10.55 19.91
N GLU A 154 -7.47 10.85 20.83
CA GLU A 154 -8.92 10.83 20.58
C GLU A 154 -9.29 11.73 19.38
N LYS A 155 -8.86 12.99 19.42
CA LYS A 155 -9.11 13.96 18.34
C LYS A 155 -8.50 13.56 17.01
N LEU A 156 -7.25 13.07 17.01
CA LEU A 156 -6.60 12.60 15.79
C LEU A 156 -7.41 11.48 15.14
N ILE A 157 -7.84 10.49 15.92
CA ILE A 157 -8.57 9.33 15.37
C ILE A 157 -9.95 9.74 14.87
N GLU A 158 -10.67 10.62 15.58
CA GLU A 158 -11.98 11.11 15.12
C GLU A 158 -11.88 11.83 13.78
N GLU A 159 -10.96 12.79 13.66
CA GLU A 159 -10.74 13.58 12.45
C GLU A 159 -10.15 12.74 11.30
N LEU A 160 -9.25 11.80 11.62
CA LEU A 160 -8.63 10.93 10.63
C LEU A 160 -9.67 10.04 9.93
N LEU A 161 -10.61 9.47 10.68
CA LEU A 161 -11.59 8.53 10.12
C LEU A 161 -12.65 9.21 9.24
N VAL A 162 -12.89 10.51 9.42
CA VAL A 162 -13.79 11.29 8.57
C VAL A 162 -13.06 12.06 7.47
N MET A 163 -11.73 12.01 7.45
CA MET A 163 -10.90 12.69 6.45
C MET A 163 -11.25 12.19 5.05
N PRO A 164 -11.57 13.09 4.09
CA PRO A 164 -11.81 12.72 2.70
C PRO A 164 -10.63 11.97 2.10
N TYR A 165 -10.92 10.92 1.36
CA TYR A 165 -9.92 10.11 0.68
C TYR A 165 -9.68 10.63 -0.76
N GLU A 166 -8.45 11.06 -1.01
CA GLU A 166 -7.93 11.66 -2.23
C GLU A 166 -6.68 10.87 -2.70
N PRO A 167 -6.82 9.66 -3.27
CA PRO A 167 -5.70 8.75 -3.59
C PRO A 167 -4.67 9.32 -4.57
N GLU A 168 -5.13 10.22 -5.45
CA GLU A 168 -4.30 10.91 -6.44
C GLU A 168 -3.43 12.01 -5.82
N ARG A 169 -3.77 12.45 -4.61
CA ARG A 169 -3.02 13.47 -3.91
C ARG A 169 -1.84 12.83 -3.21
N ARG A 170 -0.64 13.37 -3.45
CA ARG A 170 0.59 12.92 -2.80
C ARG A 170 1.44 14.13 -2.47
N ALA A 171 2.05 14.14 -1.28
CA ALA A 171 3.16 15.02 -0.97
C ALA A 171 4.46 14.26 -1.22
N THR A 172 5.32 14.80 -2.08
CA THR A 172 6.62 14.18 -2.42
C THR A 172 7.79 14.89 -1.75
N GLU A 173 7.56 16.06 -1.15
CA GLU A 173 8.59 16.97 -0.65
C GLU A 173 8.13 17.65 0.64
N GLY A 174 9.08 18.18 1.41
CA GLY A 174 8.84 18.91 2.66
C GLY A 174 9.15 18.11 3.92
N LYS A 175 9.14 18.79 5.08
CA LYS A 175 9.37 18.15 6.39
C LYS A 175 8.24 17.19 6.72
N ARG A 176 8.60 15.94 7.02
CA ARG A 176 7.68 14.87 7.41
C ARG A 176 8.09 14.19 8.71
N VAL A 177 7.16 13.42 9.27
CA VAL A 177 7.34 12.59 10.45
C VAL A 177 6.56 11.30 10.28
N PHE A 178 7.10 10.18 10.78
CA PHE A 178 6.34 8.94 10.91
C PHE A 178 5.53 8.97 12.19
N PHE A 179 4.31 8.46 12.13
CA PHE A 179 3.54 8.16 13.32
C PHE A 179 2.97 6.74 13.25
N GLY A 180 3.10 6.03 14.36
CA GLY A 180 2.57 4.68 14.54
C GLY A 180 1.33 4.74 15.41
N ILE A 181 0.25 4.11 14.94
CA ILE A 181 -0.97 3.89 15.71
C ILE A 181 -0.89 2.46 16.25
N GLU A 182 -0.54 2.32 17.53
CA GLU A 182 -0.52 1.04 18.22
C GLU A 182 -1.94 0.68 18.63
N LEU A 183 -2.34 -0.56 18.35
CA LEU A 183 -3.67 -1.09 18.63
C LEU A 183 -3.64 -1.97 19.88
N VAL A 184 -4.79 -2.11 20.53
CA VAL A 184 -4.95 -2.86 21.81
C VAL A 184 -4.56 -4.34 21.74
N ASP A 185 -4.45 -4.90 20.53
CA ASP A 185 -4.02 -6.28 20.29
C ASP A 185 -2.49 -6.43 20.11
N GLY A 186 -1.74 -5.32 20.26
CA GLY A 186 -0.29 -5.22 20.11
C GLY A 186 0.17 -5.05 18.66
N THR A 187 -0.74 -4.85 17.70
CA THR A 187 -0.40 -4.54 16.31
C THR A 187 -0.21 -3.05 16.09
N MET A 188 0.36 -2.66 14.96
CA MET A 188 0.57 -1.26 14.60
C MET A 188 0.22 -1.04 13.13
N THR A 189 -0.39 0.10 12.83
CA THR A 189 -0.39 0.70 11.48
C THR A 189 0.46 1.96 11.53
N ARG A 190 1.29 2.19 10.52
CA ARG A 190 2.17 3.36 10.45
C ARG A 190 1.82 4.19 9.24
N SER A 191 1.81 5.51 9.43
CA SER A 191 1.69 6.46 8.34
C SER A 191 2.70 7.58 8.47
N VAL A 192 2.65 8.51 7.53
CA VAL A 192 3.54 9.65 7.42
C VAL A 192 2.71 10.91 7.34
N TYR A 193 3.11 11.94 8.07
CA TYR A 193 2.52 13.27 8.02
C TYR A 193 3.53 14.28 7.45
N TRP A 194 3.11 15.09 6.48
CA TRP A 194 3.90 16.19 5.92
C TRP A 194 3.42 17.53 6.45
N SER A 195 4.22 18.12 7.34
CA SER A 195 3.86 19.35 8.07
C SER A 195 3.52 20.55 7.17
N GLU A 196 4.22 20.71 6.04
CA GLU A 196 4.02 21.85 5.14
C GLU A 196 2.69 21.80 4.38
N THR A 197 2.20 20.60 4.08
CA THR A 197 0.99 20.41 3.26
C THR A 197 -0.21 19.93 4.08
N GLY A 198 0.04 19.38 5.27
CA GLY A 198 -0.92 18.63 6.05
C GLY A 198 -1.26 17.26 5.46
N TYR A 199 -0.55 16.79 4.44
CA TYR A 199 -0.84 15.50 3.83
C TYR A 199 -0.51 14.36 4.78
N ILE A 200 -1.41 13.38 4.88
CA ILE A 200 -1.21 12.13 5.60
C ILE A 200 -1.20 10.99 4.58
N ASN A 201 -0.24 10.06 4.70
CA ASN A 201 -0.15 8.87 3.84
C ASN A 201 -1.21 7.79 4.15
N TYR A 202 -2.44 8.25 4.37
CA TYR A 202 -3.67 7.51 4.19
C TYR A 202 -4.46 8.09 3.01
N GLY A 203 -3.83 8.95 2.19
CA GLY A 203 -4.42 9.53 0.99
C GLY A 203 -5.31 10.72 1.26
N GLY A 204 -4.94 11.65 2.14
CA GLY A 204 -5.78 12.83 2.43
C GLY A 204 -5.02 13.97 3.09
N VAL A 205 -5.71 15.08 3.32
CA VAL A 205 -5.16 16.24 4.03
C VAL A 205 -5.84 16.45 5.36
N ALA A 206 -5.02 16.53 6.39
CA ALA A 206 -5.40 16.82 7.76
C ALA A 206 -6.25 18.09 7.86
N SER A 207 -7.26 18.04 8.72
CA SER A 207 -7.97 19.24 9.17
C SER A 207 -7.03 20.19 9.93
N GLN A 208 -7.47 21.43 10.16
CA GLN A 208 -6.65 22.37 10.92
C GLN A 208 -6.38 21.86 12.35
N GLU A 209 -7.36 21.23 12.98
CA GLU A 209 -7.20 20.64 14.31
C GLU A 209 -6.12 19.57 14.34
N VAL A 210 -6.10 18.65 13.37
CA VAL A 210 -5.04 17.64 13.28
C VAL A 210 -3.67 18.28 13.01
N LYS A 211 -3.59 19.32 12.18
CA LYS A 211 -2.32 20.05 11.94
C LYS A 211 -1.79 20.67 13.21
N ASP A 212 -2.66 21.31 14.00
CA ASP A 212 -2.30 21.96 15.26
C ASP A 212 -1.82 20.91 16.29
N ILE A 213 -2.48 19.74 16.35
CA ILE A 213 -2.03 18.61 17.17
C ILE A 213 -0.60 18.18 16.78
N PHE A 214 -0.35 17.94 15.49
CA PHE A 214 0.99 17.56 15.05
C PHE A 214 2.02 18.66 15.32
N GLU A 215 1.66 19.94 15.20
CA GLU A 215 2.58 21.04 15.51
C GLU A 215 2.99 21.02 17.00
N VAL A 216 2.03 20.86 17.91
CA VAL A 216 2.29 20.76 19.36
C VAL A 216 3.15 19.54 19.66
N GLU A 217 2.70 18.36 19.22
CA GLU A 217 3.37 17.09 19.50
C GLU A 217 4.77 17.04 18.88
N MET A 218 4.99 17.66 17.72
CA MET A 218 6.32 17.72 17.10
C MET A 218 7.25 18.75 17.77
N GLN A 219 6.75 19.86 18.30
CA GLN A 219 7.59 20.88 18.94
C GLN A 219 8.20 20.40 20.26
N GLU A 220 7.53 19.49 20.97
CA GLU A 220 8.04 18.90 22.21
C GLU A 220 9.35 18.12 22.00
N TYR A 221 9.57 17.60 20.79
CA TYR A 221 10.72 16.79 20.44
C TYR A 221 11.47 17.48 19.30
N VAL A 222 12.53 18.22 19.62
CA VAL A 222 13.28 19.05 18.65
C VAL A 222 13.69 18.24 17.40
N PHE A 223 12.99 18.48 16.27
CA PHE A 223 13.25 17.92 14.93
C PHE A 223 14.05 18.88 14.04
#